data_AF-A0A938LU00-F1
#
_entry.id   AF-A0A938LU00-F1
#
_cell.length_a   1.000
_cell.length_b   1.000
_cell.length_c   1.000
_cell.angle_alpha   90.00
_cell.angle_beta   90.00
_cell.angle_gamma   90.00
#
_symmetry.space_group_name_H-M   'P 1'
#
loop_
_entity.id
_entity.type
_entity.pdbx_description
1 polymer ?
#
loop_
_entity_poly.entity_id
_entity_poly.type
_entity_poly.pdbx_seq_one_letter_code
_entity_poly.pdbx_strand_id
1 'polypeptide(L)'
;MFRTSYRAAAFVVLLTLGIIPQALGAPLPGESLKVGTVLDIGQTLGHRNSMYNPRSFGGMNYITQINSPHRAVGGYPVGSARPEAVAAIGSGAEARMACAFPAAGYVLLAGGASNDFLSRIDPDLNLDSRVPATAVPVRPSSFDWVDDDTIIHNSYMTGMMANLYLTDIKADPFAVTPNKSWNANGFVTTGATTRIRNVRVGDLYRGYAYYGDSGANN
;
A
#
# COMPACT_ATOMS: atom_id res chain seq x y z
N MET A 1 59.33 6.73 45.57
CA MET A 1 59.28 7.13 44.15
C MET A 1 58.02 6.50 43.55
N PHE A 2 57.12 7.35 43.03
CA PHE A 2 55.90 7.10 42.24
C PHE A 2 54.70 6.35 42.86
N ARG A 3 53.69 7.17 43.22
CA ARG A 3 52.25 6.83 43.26
C ARG A 3 51.72 6.73 41.83
N THR A 4 50.88 5.74 41.54
CA THR A 4 50.08 5.71 40.30
C THR A 4 48.61 5.66 40.68
N SER A 5 47.91 6.77 40.45
CA SER A 5 46.47 6.94 40.65
C SER A 5 45.75 6.63 39.34
N TYR A 6 44.88 5.62 39.32
CA TYR A 6 43.95 5.40 38.20
C TYR A 6 42.71 6.29 38.38
N ARG A 7 42.55 7.30 37.53
CA ARG A 7 41.29 8.03 37.37
C ARG A 7 40.47 7.34 36.28
N ALA A 8 39.37 6.71 36.65
CA ALA A 8 38.36 6.26 35.71
C ALA A 8 37.59 7.49 35.19
N ALA A 9 37.69 7.77 33.89
CA ALA A 9 36.87 8.78 33.23
C ALA A 9 35.54 8.13 32.83
N ALA A 10 34.44 8.56 33.47
CA ALA A 10 33.10 8.21 33.04
C ALA A 10 32.74 9.06 31.81
N PHE A 11 32.61 8.42 30.65
CA PHE A 11 32.07 9.05 29.44
C PHE A 11 30.55 8.90 29.46
N VAL A 12 29.84 9.99 29.76
CA VAL A 12 28.39 10.07 29.59
C VAL A 12 28.12 10.57 28.17
N VAL A 13 27.66 9.69 27.29
CA VAL A 13 27.17 10.06 25.97
C VAL A 13 25.69 10.44 26.11
N LEU A 14 25.40 11.74 26.13
CA LEU A 14 24.03 12.25 25.97
C LEU A 14 23.66 12.12 24.48
N LEU A 15 22.88 11.09 24.12
CA LEU A 15 22.20 11.05 22.83
C LEU A 15 21.04 12.03 22.86
N THR A 16 21.23 13.22 22.29
CA THR A 16 20.13 14.11 21.94
C THR A 16 19.40 13.54 20.72
N LEU A 17 18.29 12.86 20.95
CA LEU A 17 17.31 12.56 19.90
C LEU A 17 16.66 13.89 19.47
N GLY A 18 17.25 14.52 18.44
CA GLY A 18 16.64 15.67 17.79
C GLY A 18 15.35 15.25 17.10
N ILE A 19 14.22 15.69 17.63
CA ILE A 19 12.94 15.66 16.91
C ILE A 19 13.10 16.66 15.76
N ILE A 20 13.39 16.18 14.56
CA ILE A 20 13.33 17.03 13.35
C ILE A 20 11.84 17.28 13.10
N PRO A 21 11.32 18.52 13.22
CA PRO A 21 9.97 18.83 12.80
C PRO A 21 9.85 18.49 11.31
N GLN A 22 8.87 17.66 10.96
CA GLN A 22 8.57 17.42 9.55
C GLN A 22 8.22 18.76 8.91
N ALA A 23 8.98 19.12 7.87
CA ALA A 23 8.62 20.26 7.05
C ALA A 23 7.26 19.94 6.41
N LEU A 24 6.20 20.54 6.95
CA LEU A 24 4.94 20.66 6.23
C LEU A 24 5.26 21.48 4.98
N GLY A 25 5.42 20.80 3.85
CA GLY A 25 5.59 21.46 2.56
C GLY A 25 4.41 22.41 2.38
N ALA A 26 4.70 23.68 2.11
CA ALA A 26 3.65 24.63 1.77
C ALA A 26 2.86 24.08 0.56
N PRO A 27 1.54 24.24 0.52
CA PRO A 27 0.74 23.82 -0.63
C PRO A 27 1.35 24.35 -1.93
N LEU A 28 1.56 23.46 -2.92
CA LEU A 28 2.07 23.87 -4.22
C LEU A 28 0.95 24.58 -4.99
N PRO A 29 1.22 25.78 -5.55
CA PRO A 29 0.26 26.42 -6.44
C PRO A 29 -0.08 25.49 -7.60
N GLY A 30 -1.36 25.42 -7.99
CA GLY A 30 -1.82 24.47 -9.01
C GLY A 30 -1.13 24.65 -10.35
N GLU A 31 -0.77 25.89 -10.70
CA GLU A 31 0.00 26.25 -11.90
C GLU A 31 1.44 25.69 -11.90
N SER A 32 1.95 25.31 -10.74
CA SER A 32 3.26 24.65 -10.60
C SER A 32 3.18 23.15 -10.90
N LEU A 33 1.97 22.56 -10.89
CA LEU A 33 1.75 21.17 -11.24
C LEU A 33 1.60 21.05 -12.76
N LYS A 34 2.61 20.46 -13.39
CA LYS A 34 2.57 20.09 -14.81
C LYS A 34 2.43 18.58 -14.93
N VAL A 35 1.60 18.13 -15.86
CA VAL A 35 1.51 16.71 -16.20
C VAL A 35 2.87 16.27 -16.76
N GLY A 36 3.51 15.32 -16.08
CA GLY A 36 4.79 14.75 -16.52
C GLY A 36 4.58 13.59 -17.50
N THR A 37 4.05 12.49 -16.99
CA THR A 37 3.89 11.23 -17.75
C THR A 37 2.47 10.71 -17.61
N VAL A 38 1.84 10.38 -18.73
CA VAL A 38 0.52 9.73 -18.76
C VAL A 38 0.73 8.22 -18.86
N LEU A 39 0.12 7.47 -17.94
CA LEU A 39 0.18 6.01 -17.91
C LEU A 39 -1.13 5.42 -18.43
N ASP A 40 -1.04 4.58 -19.45
CA ASP A 40 -2.18 3.87 -20.02
C ASP A 40 -1.88 2.38 -20.20
N ILE A 41 -2.25 1.60 -19.18
CA ILE A 41 -2.16 0.13 -19.26
C ILE A 41 -3.19 -0.43 -20.25
N GLY A 42 -4.31 0.26 -20.49
CA GLY A 42 -5.29 -0.12 -21.50
C GLY A 42 -4.66 -0.17 -22.89
N GLN A 43 -3.90 0.86 -23.26
CA GLN A 43 -3.16 0.88 -24.53
C GLN A 43 -2.17 -0.29 -24.64
N THR A 44 -1.48 -0.62 -23.54
CA THR A 44 -0.54 -1.76 -23.49
C THR A 44 -1.25 -3.09 -23.74
N LEU A 45 -2.49 -3.22 -23.28
CA LEU A 45 -3.31 -4.42 -23.45
C LEU A 45 -4.13 -4.41 -24.76
N GLY A 46 -4.24 -3.29 -25.46
CA GLY A 46 -5.14 -3.13 -26.61
C GLY A 46 -6.61 -2.86 -26.25
N HIS A 47 -6.90 -2.28 -25.07
CA HIS A 47 -8.25 -2.10 -24.52
C HIS A 47 -8.48 -0.76 -23.82
N ARG A 48 -9.74 -0.46 -23.43
CA ARG A 48 -10.08 0.77 -22.70
C ARG A 48 -9.55 0.75 -21.28
N ASN A 49 -8.84 1.81 -20.88
CA ASN A 49 -8.29 1.97 -19.54
C ASN A 49 -9.37 2.22 -18.45
N SER A 50 -9.16 1.74 -17.23
CA SER A 50 -10.02 2.09 -16.07
C SER A 50 -9.29 2.64 -14.86
N MET A 51 -7.95 2.50 -14.78
CA MET A 51 -7.06 2.98 -13.71
C MET A 51 -7.68 2.98 -12.32
N TYR A 52 -7.43 1.93 -11.52
CA TYR A 52 -7.92 1.85 -10.15
C TYR A 52 -6.78 1.90 -9.13
N ASN A 53 -6.94 2.73 -8.09
CA ASN A 53 -6.00 2.98 -6.98
C ASN A 53 -4.51 2.90 -7.37
N PRO A 54 -4.01 3.77 -8.29
CA PRO A 54 -2.60 3.79 -8.63
C PRO A 54 -1.74 4.16 -7.40
N ARG A 55 -0.53 3.62 -7.33
CA ARG A 55 0.42 3.89 -6.25
C ARG A 55 1.83 4.09 -6.76
N SER A 56 2.45 5.20 -6.36
CA SER A 56 3.87 5.44 -6.54
C SER A 56 4.63 4.95 -5.30
N PHE A 57 5.59 4.05 -5.46
CA PHE A 57 6.42 3.54 -4.37
C PHE A 57 7.75 3.02 -4.91
N GLY A 58 8.86 3.29 -4.21
CA GLY A 58 10.16 2.72 -4.55
C GLY A 58 10.66 3.02 -5.97
N GLY A 59 10.35 4.20 -6.51
CA GLY A 59 10.73 4.58 -7.89
C GLY A 59 9.84 4.00 -8.98
N MET A 60 8.78 3.28 -8.61
CA MET A 60 7.81 2.68 -9.52
C MET A 60 6.41 3.27 -9.32
N ASN A 61 5.62 3.28 -10.38
CA ASN A 61 4.19 3.50 -10.41
C ASN A 61 3.52 2.15 -10.67
N TYR A 62 2.79 1.65 -9.68
CA TYR A 62 1.96 0.47 -9.78
C TYR A 62 0.54 0.90 -10.15
N ILE A 63 0.03 0.34 -11.24
CA ILE A 63 -1.29 0.70 -11.77
C ILE A 63 -2.11 -0.55 -12.02
N THR A 64 -3.42 -0.44 -11.86
CA THR A 64 -4.35 -1.55 -12.08
C THR A 64 -5.45 -1.18 -13.04
N GLN A 65 -5.88 -2.17 -13.82
CA GLN A 65 -7.01 -2.12 -14.73
C GLN A 65 -8.00 -3.19 -14.28
N ILE A 66 -9.23 -2.79 -14.00
CA ILE A 66 -10.23 -3.66 -13.37
C ILE A 66 -11.36 -4.08 -14.32
N ASN A 67 -11.42 -3.50 -15.53
CA ASN A 67 -12.45 -3.84 -16.49
C ASN A 67 -12.23 -5.26 -17.06
N SER A 68 -13.23 -6.11 -16.87
CA SER A 68 -13.29 -7.43 -17.50
C SER A 68 -13.46 -7.29 -19.03
N PRO A 69 -12.89 -8.19 -19.85
CA PRO A 69 -12.05 -9.33 -19.48
C PRO A 69 -10.55 -9.01 -19.38
N HIS A 70 -10.14 -7.76 -19.64
CA HIS A 70 -8.74 -7.37 -19.79
C HIS A 70 -8.17 -6.74 -18.52
N ARG A 71 -8.31 -7.45 -17.41
CA ARG A 71 -7.78 -6.99 -16.13
C ARG A 71 -6.27 -7.14 -16.10
N ALA A 72 -5.59 -6.18 -15.48
CA ALA A 72 -4.14 -6.20 -15.40
C ALA A 72 -3.58 -5.42 -14.21
N VAL A 73 -2.33 -5.73 -13.89
CA VAL A 73 -1.45 -4.92 -13.04
C VAL A 73 -0.21 -4.59 -13.85
N GLY A 74 0.28 -3.35 -13.75
CA GLY A 74 1.51 -2.93 -14.39
C GLY A 74 2.43 -2.16 -13.45
N GLY A 75 3.73 -2.34 -13.63
CA GLY A 75 4.79 -1.60 -12.95
C GLY A 75 5.52 -0.70 -13.95
N TYR A 76 5.53 0.61 -13.70
CA TYR A 76 6.12 1.62 -14.57
C TYR A 76 7.15 2.44 -13.80
N PRO A 77 8.39 2.58 -14.27
CA PRO A 77 9.35 3.50 -13.65
C PRO A 77 8.79 4.91 -13.59
N VAL A 78 9.08 5.63 -12.50
CA VAL A 78 8.72 7.04 -12.39
C VAL A 78 9.30 7.82 -13.57
N GLY A 79 8.43 8.57 -14.26
CA GLY A 79 8.78 9.32 -15.46
C GLY A 79 8.65 8.53 -16.77
N SER A 80 8.44 7.22 -16.74
CA SER A 80 8.31 6.38 -17.94
C SER A 80 6.85 5.98 -18.21
N ALA A 81 6.41 6.15 -19.45
CA ALA A 81 5.13 5.59 -19.93
C ALA A 81 5.27 4.14 -20.42
N ARG A 82 6.49 3.58 -20.43
CA ARG A 82 6.75 2.18 -20.79
C ARG A 82 6.76 1.33 -19.51
N PRO A 83 5.96 0.25 -19.44
CA PRO A 83 6.02 -0.64 -18.30
C PRO A 83 7.32 -1.43 -18.30
N GLU A 84 7.85 -1.70 -17.11
CA GLU A 84 8.87 -2.73 -16.91
C GLU A 84 8.24 -4.12 -16.80
N ALA A 85 7.03 -4.20 -16.25
CA ALA A 85 6.32 -5.44 -16.02
C ALA A 85 4.80 -5.25 -16.19
N VAL A 86 4.12 -6.28 -16.71
CA VAL A 86 2.65 -6.33 -16.83
C VAL A 86 2.16 -7.76 -16.58
N ALA A 87 1.23 -7.91 -15.63
CA ALA A 87 0.47 -9.14 -15.38
C ALA A 87 -0.94 -9.02 -15.97
N ALA A 88 -1.28 -9.87 -16.96
CA ALA A 88 -2.63 -9.98 -17.50
C ALA A 88 -3.52 -10.92 -16.66
N ILE A 89 -4.13 -10.41 -15.58
CA ILE A 89 -4.99 -11.17 -14.64
C ILE A 89 -6.40 -11.50 -15.18
N GLY A 90 -6.57 -11.61 -16.50
CA GLY A 90 -7.87 -11.68 -17.18
C GLY A 90 -8.71 -12.94 -16.93
N SER A 91 -8.18 -13.99 -16.30
CA SER A 91 -8.85 -15.27 -16.02
C SER A 91 -9.92 -15.21 -14.91
N GLY A 92 -10.54 -14.05 -14.70
CA GLY A 92 -11.58 -13.83 -13.68
C GLY A 92 -11.05 -13.29 -12.35
N ALA A 93 -9.74 -13.34 -12.12
CA ALA A 93 -9.14 -12.65 -10.98
C ALA A 93 -9.19 -11.13 -11.16
N GLU A 94 -9.10 -10.39 -10.05
CA GLU A 94 -9.03 -8.93 -10.04
C GLU A 94 -7.90 -8.52 -9.09
N ALA A 95 -7.27 -7.39 -9.41
CA ALA A 95 -6.43 -6.64 -8.49
C ALA A 95 -6.87 -5.18 -8.60
N ARG A 96 -7.22 -4.58 -7.47
CA ARG A 96 -7.65 -3.17 -7.39
C ARG A 96 -6.54 -2.26 -6.92
N MET A 97 -5.48 -2.81 -6.33
CA MET A 97 -4.32 -2.04 -5.93
C MET A 97 -3.09 -2.93 -5.95
N ALA A 98 -1.94 -2.34 -6.26
CA ALA A 98 -0.66 -3.02 -6.25
C ALA A 98 0.38 -2.10 -5.62
N CYS A 99 1.35 -2.66 -4.90
CA CYS A 99 2.50 -1.95 -4.37
C CYS A 99 3.63 -2.92 -4.08
N ALA A 100 4.89 -2.48 -4.22
CA ALA A 100 6.00 -3.21 -3.63
C ALA A 100 5.78 -3.43 -2.13
N PHE A 101 6.21 -4.59 -1.64
CA PHE A 101 6.30 -4.89 -0.23
C PHE A 101 7.62 -4.34 0.33
N PRO A 102 7.64 -3.43 1.32
CA PRO A 102 8.88 -2.84 1.81
C PRO A 102 9.84 -3.87 2.40
N ALA A 103 9.30 -4.88 3.11
CA ALA A 103 10.11 -5.90 3.79
C ALA A 103 10.54 -7.08 2.90
N ALA A 104 10.09 -7.19 1.64
CA ALA A 104 10.52 -8.28 0.75
C ALA A 104 10.44 -7.95 -0.74
N GLY A 105 11.18 -8.71 -1.55
CA GLY A 105 11.22 -8.56 -3.01
C GLY A 105 9.98 -9.13 -3.71
N TYR A 106 8.77 -8.69 -3.36
CA TYR A 106 7.55 -8.99 -4.11
C TYR A 106 6.57 -7.81 -4.11
N VAL A 107 5.55 -7.89 -4.95
CA VAL A 107 4.44 -6.93 -5.02
C VAL A 107 3.24 -7.51 -4.28
N LEU A 108 2.67 -6.73 -3.36
CA LEU A 108 1.40 -7.04 -2.72
C LEU A 108 0.25 -6.51 -3.60
N LEU A 109 -0.73 -7.36 -3.87
CA LEU A 109 -1.95 -7.04 -4.59
C LEU A 109 -3.14 -7.06 -3.63
N ALA A 110 -3.99 -6.04 -3.69
CA ALA A 110 -5.34 -6.10 -3.14
C ALA A 110 -6.30 -6.60 -4.20
N GLY A 111 -7.16 -7.56 -3.83
CA GLY A 111 -8.24 -8.09 -4.66
C GLY A 111 -9.37 -7.08 -4.90
N GLY A 112 -10.61 -7.54 -4.86
CA GLY A 112 -11.78 -6.74 -5.21
C GLY A 112 -13.09 -7.51 -5.24
N ALA A 113 -13.90 -7.24 -6.27
CA ALA A 113 -15.23 -7.82 -6.43
C ALA A 113 -15.17 -9.25 -7.00
N SER A 114 -14.17 -9.54 -7.85
CA SER A 114 -14.03 -10.87 -8.50
C SER A 114 -12.95 -11.77 -7.90
N ASN A 115 -12.06 -11.23 -7.06
CA ASN A 115 -11.15 -12.02 -6.23
C ASN A 115 -11.11 -11.42 -4.83
N ASP A 116 -11.12 -12.27 -3.81
CA ASP A 116 -11.37 -11.86 -2.44
C ASP A 116 -10.10 -11.65 -1.63
N PHE A 117 -8.93 -11.98 -2.16
CA PHE A 117 -7.73 -12.12 -1.33
C PHE A 117 -6.72 -10.99 -1.54
N LEU A 118 -5.94 -10.70 -0.50
CA LEU A 118 -4.57 -10.22 -0.73
C LEU A 118 -3.80 -11.31 -1.46
N SER A 119 -2.83 -10.94 -2.28
CA SER A 119 -1.91 -11.91 -2.87
C SER A 119 -0.54 -11.29 -3.06
N ARG A 120 0.53 -12.06 -2.87
CA ARG A 120 1.84 -11.67 -3.40
C ARG A 120 1.96 -12.08 -4.87
N ILE A 121 2.82 -11.38 -5.60
CA ILE A 121 3.32 -11.74 -6.93
C ILE A 121 4.77 -11.26 -7.02
N ASP A 122 5.63 -11.97 -7.72
CA ASP A 122 7.03 -11.59 -7.87
C ASP A 122 7.16 -10.21 -8.57
N PRO A 123 8.28 -9.48 -8.39
CA PRO A 123 8.42 -8.10 -8.86
C PRO A 123 8.33 -7.92 -10.38
N ASP A 124 8.61 -8.98 -11.14
CA ASP A 124 8.45 -9.05 -12.60
C ASP A 124 6.98 -9.21 -13.03
N LEU A 125 6.06 -9.26 -12.07
CA LEU A 125 4.63 -9.49 -12.25
C LEU A 125 4.34 -10.81 -12.99
N ASN A 126 5.16 -11.84 -12.79
CA ASN A 126 4.90 -13.17 -13.33
C ASN A 126 3.68 -13.80 -12.62
N LEU A 127 2.62 -14.09 -13.38
CA LEU A 127 1.38 -14.66 -12.84
C LEU A 127 1.56 -16.03 -12.20
N ASP A 128 2.51 -16.83 -12.65
CA ASP A 128 2.76 -18.18 -12.11
C ASP A 128 3.34 -18.12 -10.68
N SER A 129 3.90 -16.97 -10.29
CA SER A 129 4.41 -16.73 -8.94
C SER A 129 3.34 -16.29 -7.94
N ARG A 130 2.13 -16.01 -8.41
CA ARG A 130 1.10 -15.39 -7.58
C ARG A 130 0.62 -16.34 -6.48
N VAL A 131 0.68 -15.90 -5.23
CA VAL A 131 0.18 -16.66 -4.08
C VAL A 131 -0.92 -15.87 -3.36
N PRO A 132 -2.18 -16.35 -3.34
CA PRO A 132 -3.26 -15.72 -2.60
C PRO A 132 -3.22 -16.05 -1.10
N ALA A 133 -3.58 -15.06 -0.28
CA ALA A 133 -3.79 -15.21 1.15
C ALA A 133 -5.26 -15.57 1.44
N THR A 134 -5.58 -16.85 1.38
CA THR A 134 -6.96 -17.35 1.52
C THR A 134 -7.45 -17.41 2.96
N ALA A 135 -6.56 -17.21 3.94
CA ALA A 135 -6.87 -17.32 5.37
C ALA A 135 -7.59 -16.10 5.97
N VAL A 136 -7.65 -14.97 5.26
CA VAL A 136 -8.28 -13.74 5.76
C VAL A 136 -9.65 -13.54 5.10
N PRO A 137 -10.76 -13.53 5.86
CA PRO A 137 -12.13 -13.46 5.32
C PRO A 137 -12.55 -12.01 5.01
N VAL A 138 -11.70 -11.24 4.34
CA VAL A 138 -11.95 -9.84 3.95
C VAL A 138 -11.59 -9.66 2.49
N ARG A 139 -12.28 -8.77 1.77
CA ARG A 139 -12.03 -8.49 0.35
C ARG A 139 -11.31 -7.15 0.17
N PRO A 140 -9.99 -7.06 0.37
CA PRO A 140 -9.29 -5.78 0.32
C PRO A 140 -9.38 -5.19 -1.08
N SER A 141 -9.71 -3.89 -1.19
CA SER A 141 -9.69 -3.17 -2.47
C SER A 141 -8.65 -2.05 -2.52
N SER A 142 -8.14 -1.63 -1.37
CA SER A 142 -7.08 -0.64 -1.21
C SER A 142 -6.35 -0.88 0.10
N PHE A 143 -5.08 -0.53 0.15
CA PHE A 143 -4.26 -0.60 1.35
C PHE A 143 -3.20 0.48 1.35
N ASP A 144 -2.61 0.73 2.51
CA ASP A 144 -1.38 1.50 2.63
C ASP A 144 -0.47 0.87 3.69
N TRP A 145 0.83 1.16 3.61
CA TRP A 145 1.83 0.64 4.54
C TRP A 145 1.81 1.49 5.82
N VAL A 146 1.61 0.86 6.97
CA VAL A 146 1.76 1.49 8.29
C VAL A 146 3.24 1.53 8.67
N ASP A 147 3.92 0.41 8.41
CA ASP A 147 5.36 0.20 8.56
C ASP A 147 5.80 -0.87 7.54
N ASP A 148 6.91 -1.56 7.80
CA ASP A 148 7.55 -2.45 6.83
C ASP A 148 6.76 -3.74 6.57
N ASP A 149 5.97 -4.20 7.54
CA ASP A 149 5.22 -5.46 7.47
C ASP A 149 3.73 -5.34 7.85
N THR A 150 3.27 -4.18 8.29
CA THR A 150 1.88 -3.92 8.64
C THR A 150 1.19 -3.04 7.61
N ILE A 151 0.00 -3.44 7.18
CA ILE A 151 -0.88 -2.63 6.36
C ILE A 151 -2.13 -2.20 7.11
N ILE A 152 -2.69 -1.10 6.63
CA ILE A 152 -4.08 -0.75 6.83
C ILE A 152 -4.84 -0.91 5.53
N HIS A 153 -6.04 -1.48 5.57
CA HIS A 153 -6.83 -1.71 4.37
C HIS A 153 -8.33 -1.64 4.64
N ASN A 154 -9.11 -1.49 3.56
CA ASN A 154 -10.56 -1.55 3.61
C ASN A 154 -11.08 -2.93 3.17
N SER A 155 -12.41 -3.08 3.04
CA SER A 155 -13.04 -4.26 2.45
C SER A 155 -14.10 -3.87 1.42
N TYR A 156 -14.20 -4.65 0.35
CA TYR A 156 -15.26 -4.61 -0.66
C TYR A 156 -16.44 -5.53 -0.30
N MET A 157 -16.31 -6.34 0.77
CA MET A 157 -17.35 -7.28 1.17
C MET A 157 -18.52 -6.54 1.82
N THR A 158 -19.74 -6.79 1.33
CA THR A 158 -20.98 -6.22 1.91
C THR A 158 -21.07 -6.53 3.40
N GLY A 159 -21.49 -5.54 4.21
CA GLY A 159 -21.52 -5.63 5.67
C GLY A 159 -20.17 -5.35 6.35
N MET A 160 -19.07 -5.30 5.59
CA MET A 160 -17.71 -5.05 6.08
C MET A 160 -17.08 -3.78 5.51
N MET A 161 -17.80 -3.06 4.64
CA MET A 161 -17.26 -1.95 3.84
C MET A 161 -16.96 -0.69 4.66
N ALA A 162 -17.54 -0.56 5.85
CA ALA A 162 -17.29 0.56 6.78
C ALA A 162 -16.13 0.27 7.77
N ASN A 163 -15.41 -0.85 7.60
CA ASN A 163 -14.33 -1.23 8.49
C ASN A 163 -12.95 -0.82 7.93
N LEU A 164 -12.10 -0.31 8.81
CA LEU A 164 -10.66 -0.19 8.60
C LEU A 164 -9.96 -1.35 9.32
N TYR A 165 -9.24 -2.17 8.58
CA TYR A 165 -8.53 -3.33 9.07
C TYR A 165 -7.05 -3.04 9.25
N LEU A 166 -6.47 -3.56 10.31
CA LEU A 166 -5.02 -3.60 10.52
C LEU A 166 -4.55 -5.05 10.34
N THR A 167 -3.52 -5.26 9.53
CA THR A 167 -3.12 -6.59 9.09
C THR A 167 -1.61 -6.69 8.96
N ASP A 168 -1.04 -7.76 9.51
CA ASP A 168 0.37 -8.10 9.38
C ASP A 168 0.59 -8.96 8.13
N ILE A 169 1.70 -8.68 7.43
CA ILE A 169 2.15 -9.36 6.22
C ILE A 169 3.48 -10.04 6.51
N LYS A 170 3.51 -11.37 6.54
CA LYS A 170 4.75 -12.14 6.64
C LYS A 170 5.31 -12.40 5.24
N ALA A 171 6.60 -12.13 5.06
CA ALA A 171 7.30 -12.32 3.79
C ALA A 171 7.44 -13.79 3.36
N ASP A 172 8.01 -14.63 4.24
CA ASP A 172 8.36 -16.02 3.91
C ASP A 172 8.12 -16.99 5.09
N PRO A 173 7.22 -17.98 4.95
CA PRO A 173 6.26 -18.11 3.85
C PRO A 173 5.27 -16.92 3.84
N PHE A 174 4.79 -16.55 2.65
CA PHE A 174 3.78 -15.50 2.51
C PHE A 174 2.56 -15.85 3.37
N ALA A 175 2.26 -14.99 4.34
CA ALA A 175 1.10 -15.13 5.20
C ALA A 175 0.53 -13.77 5.57
N VAL A 176 -0.77 -13.75 5.85
CA VAL A 176 -1.50 -12.54 6.20
C VAL A 176 -2.32 -12.84 7.45
N THR A 177 -2.18 -12.02 8.48
CA THR A 177 -2.85 -12.21 9.76
C THR A 177 -3.46 -10.91 10.28
N PRO A 178 -4.68 -10.92 10.85
CA PRO A 178 -5.23 -9.73 11.49
C PRO A 178 -4.33 -9.25 12.63
N ASN A 179 -3.97 -7.98 12.60
CA ASN A 179 -3.20 -7.34 13.66
C ASN A 179 -4.18 -6.81 14.72
N LYS A 180 -4.07 -7.32 15.95
CA LYS A 180 -5.00 -7.04 17.05
C LYS A 180 -4.53 -5.93 18.00
N SER A 181 -3.52 -5.16 17.62
CA SER A 181 -2.99 -4.07 18.45
C SER A 181 -4.00 -2.95 18.69
N TRP A 182 -4.91 -2.70 17.74
CA TRP A 182 -6.01 -1.75 17.94
C TRP A 182 -7.11 -2.27 18.85
N ASN A 183 -7.52 -3.53 18.65
CA ASN A 183 -8.52 -4.24 19.46
C ASN A 183 -8.55 -5.73 19.08
N ALA A 184 -9.34 -6.52 19.81
CA ALA A 184 -9.45 -7.97 19.63
C ALA A 184 -9.92 -8.43 18.23
N ASN A 185 -10.58 -7.54 17.46
CA ASN A 185 -11.11 -7.84 16.13
C ASN A 185 -10.11 -7.55 15.01
N GLY A 186 -9.09 -6.71 15.27
CA GLY A 186 -8.14 -6.24 14.25
C GLY A 186 -8.74 -5.29 13.22
N PHE A 187 -9.86 -4.66 13.54
CA PHE A 187 -10.45 -3.60 12.73
C PHE A 187 -11.26 -2.62 13.58
N VAL A 188 -11.52 -1.43 13.06
CA VAL A 188 -12.47 -0.47 13.62
C VAL A 188 -13.56 -0.19 12.59
N THR A 189 -14.81 -0.09 13.04
CA THR A 189 -15.93 0.34 12.20
C THR A 189 -16.13 1.84 12.37
N THR A 190 -16.19 2.57 11.26
CA THR A 190 -16.51 3.99 11.29
C THR A 190 -18.01 4.23 11.07
N GLY A 191 -18.57 5.21 11.78
CA GLY A 191 -19.90 5.75 11.49
C GLY A 191 -19.90 6.85 10.43
N ALA A 192 -18.73 7.30 9.94
CA ALA A 192 -18.62 8.44 9.04
C ALA A 192 -19.00 8.13 7.59
N THR A 193 -18.82 6.88 7.15
CA THR A 193 -19.24 6.41 5.83
C THR A 193 -19.80 5.00 5.92
N THR A 194 -20.72 4.66 5.04
CA THR A 194 -21.20 3.29 4.86
C THR A 194 -20.21 2.43 4.03
N ARG A 195 -19.23 3.07 3.37
CA ARG A 195 -18.26 2.38 2.52
C ARG A 195 -16.96 3.17 2.38
N ILE A 196 -15.87 2.56 2.80
CA ILE A 196 -14.52 3.05 2.54
C ILE A 196 -14.07 2.57 1.16
N ARG A 197 -13.55 3.46 0.32
CA ARG A 197 -13.10 3.13 -1.05
C ARG A 197 -11.59 3.21 -1.23
N ASN A 198 -10.93 4.05 -0.42
CA ASN A 198 -9.50 4.21 -0.42
C ASN A 198 -8.98 4.49 0.99
N VAL A 199 -7.74 4.09 1.26
CA VAL A 199 -7.06 4.19 2.56
C VAL A 199 -5.65 4.75 2.33
N ARG A 200 -5.23 5.71 3.14
CA ARG A 200 -3.89 6.31 3.13
C ARG A 200 -3.39 6.56 4.55
N VAL A 201 -2.15 6.23 4.85
CA VAL A 201 -1.50 6.53 6.14
C VAL A 201 -0.82 7.89 6.05
N GLY A 202 -0.96 8.73 7.10
CA GLY A 202 -0.01 9.83 7.32
C GLY A 202 -0.27 11.16 6.61
N ASP A 203 -1.39 11.35 5.90
CA ASP A 203 -1.66 12.64 5.22
C ASP A 203 -1.78 13.83 6.20
N LEU A 204 -2.18 13.56 7.47
CA LEU A 204 -2.20 14.56 8.55
C LEU A 204 -1.58 14.07 9.88
N TYR A 205 -1.58 12.75 10.14
CA TYR A 205 -1.09 12.17 11.41
C TYR A 205 -0.38 10.83 11.20
N ARG A 206 0.84 10.71 11.74
CA ARG A 206 1.59 9.46 11.78
C ARG A 206 0.83 8.41 12.60
N GLY A 207 0.63 7.22 12.04
CA GLY A 207 -0.09 6.11 12.70
C GLY A 207 -1.61 6.12 12.55
N TYR A 208 -2.19 7.07 11.80
CA TYR A 208 -3.61 7.11 11.50
C TYR A 208 -3.85 6.98 9.98
N ALA A 209 -4.90 6.24 9.61
CA ALA A 209 -5.39 6.25 8.24
C ALA A 209 -6.40 7.36 8.00
N TYR A 210 -6.23 8.07 6.89
CA TYR A 210 -7.29 8.77 6.20
C TYR A 210 -8.00 7.79 5.26
N TYR A 211 -9.32 7.91 5.15
CA TYR A 211 -10.12 7.17 4.19
C TYR A 211 -11.06 8.11 3.45
N GLY A 212 -11.10 7.96 2.13
CA GLY A 212 -11.95 8.75 1.25
C GLY A 212 -13.07 7.91 0.64
N ASP A 213 -14.26 8.49 0.57
CA ASP A 213 -15.28 8.06 -0.38
C ASP A 213 -14.95 8.72 -1.73
N SER A 214 -14.65 7.92 -2.75
CA SER A 214 -14.47 8.48 -4.09
C SER A 214 -15.75 9.21 -4.51
N GLY A 215 -15.70 10.55 -4.54
CA GLY A 215 -16.83 11.39 -4.99
C GLY A 215 -17.62 12.12 -3.90
N ALA A 216 -17.22 12.06 -2.62
CA ALA A 216 -17.77 12.92 -1.57
C ALA A 216 -16.63 13.45 -0.70
N ASN A 217 -16.03 14.55 -1.13
CA ASN A 217 -15.26 15.40 -0.23
C ASN A 217 -16.29 16.24 0.55
N ASN A 218 -16.36 16.10 1.87
CA ASN A 218 -16.94 17.14 2.71
C ASN A 218 -15.94 18.27 2.88
#